data_AF-A0A965ZLJ1-F1
#
_entry.id   AF-A0A965ZLJ1-F1
#
_cell.length_a   1.000
_cell.length_b   1.000
_cell.length_c   1.000
_cell.angle_alpha   90.00
_cell.angle_beta   90.00
_cell.angle_gamma   90.00
#
_symmetry.space_group_name_H-M   'P 1'
#
loop_
_entity.id
_entity.type
_entity.pdbx_description
1 polymer ?
#
loop_
_entity_poly.entity_id
_entity_poly.type
_entity_poly.pdbx_seq_one_letter_code
_entity_poly.pdbx_strand_id
1 'polypeptide(L)'
;MIRKSLAAVCLSSIAASTVFAAVSPEEAARLGKDLTPMGAEMAGNADGSIPPWNPEGTPIPEGFVAGSDNYLNPYADETPLYTIDASNWTEYADVLTPGTKAMFEKYGADGYKMNVYPTHRGTIRPDWYYANTFKNATGANLVEDGQKIDGNYPGVPFPIPQSALEAIWNHMIRYSVDFN
;
A
#
# COMPACT_ATOMS: atom_id res chain seq x y z
N MET A 1 30.83 64.89 -7.04
CA MET A 1 31.81 64.63 -5.95
C MET A 1 31.30 63.47 -5.09
N ILE A 2 32.06 62.35 -5.06
CA ILE A 2 32.47 61.63 -3.83
C ILE A 2 31.31 60.99 -3.02
N ARG A 3 31.15 59.66 -2.83
CA ARG A 3 32.11 58.58 -2.54
C ARG A 3 31.45 57.20 -2.68
N LYS A 4 32.23 56.20 -3.09
CA LYS A 4 31.97 54.76 -2.92
C LYS A 4 32.24 54.35 -1.47
N SER A 5 31.42 53.46 -0.88
CA SER A 5 31.77 52.50 0.19
C SER A 5 30.66 51.44 0.27
N LEU A 6 30.96 50.17 -0.07
CA LEU A 6 31.10 49.01 0.84
C LEU A 6 29.78 48.56 1.50
N ALA A 7 29.43 47.29 1.70
CA ALA A 7 29.92 45.97 1.36
C ALA A 7 28.92 44.99 2.05
N ALA A 8 28.90 43.73 1.62
CA ALA A 8 28.28 42.58 2.30
C ALA A 8 26.73 42.50 2.31
N VAL A 9 26.16 42.10 1.16
CA VAL A 9 24.92 41.29 1.18
C VAL A 9 25.34 39.88 1.55
N CYS A 10 25.32 39.57 2.84
CA CYS A 10 25.50 38.22 3.34
C CYS A 10 24.34 37.35 2.85
N LEU A 11 24.68 36.49 1.91
CA LEU A 11 23.98 35.30 1.47
C LEU A 11 23.34 34.57 2.68
N SER A 12 22.07 34.86 2.95
CA SER A 12 21.25 34.09 3.87
C SER A 12 20.37 33.15 3.05
N SER A 13 21.01 32.30 2.24
CA SER A 13 20.39 31.07 1.79
C SER A 13 20.25 30.19 3.03
N ILE A 14 19.12 30.35 3.72
CA ILE A 14 18.62 29.34 4.64
C ILE A 14 18.51 28.08 3.80
N ALA A 15 19.49 27.18 3.95
CA ALA A 15 19.32 25.80 3.56
C ALA A 15 18.15 25.30 4.41
N ALA A 16 16.96 25.25 3.82
CA ALA A 16 15.83 24.59 4.44
C ALA A 16 16.22 23.12 4.54
N SER A 17 16.73 22.71 5.70
CA SER A 17 16.74 21.31 6.07
C SER A 17 15.28 20.86 5.98
N THR A 18 14.95 20.05 4.98
CA THR A 18 13.66 19.37 4.93
C THR A 18 13.65 18.37 6.07
N VAL A 19 13.28 18.84 7.26
CA VAL A 19 12.92 17.95 8.35
C VAL A 19 11.64 17.27 7.91
N PHE A 20 11.72 15.96 7.63
CA PHE A 20 10.55 15.12 7.38
C PHE A 20 9.82 14.93 8.72
N ALA A 21 9.00 15.92 9.06
CA ALA A 21 8.19 15.87 10.26
C ALA A 21 7.08 14.82 10.09
N ALA A 22 6.79 14.08 11.16
CA ALA A 22 5.61 13.24 11.25
C ALA A 22 4.33 14.02 10.92
N VAL A 23 3.28 13.32 10.48
CA VAL A 23 2.03 14.00 10.12
C VAL A 23 1.36 14.62 11.34
N SER A 24 0.55 15.65 11.10
CA SER A 24 -0.23 16.31 12.15
C SER A 24 -1.28 15.36 12.77
N PRO A 25 -1.74 15.61 14.01
CA PRO A 25 -2.87 14.89 14.59
C PRO A 25 -4.13 14.95 13.72
N GLU A 26 -4.36 16.08 13.03
CA GLU A 26 -5.48 16.28 12.11
C GLU A 26 -5.41 15.35 10.89
N GLU A 27 -4.21 15.17 10.32
CA GLU A 27 -3.98 14.22 9.22
C GLU A 27 -4.09 12.77 9.71
N ALA A 28 -3.50 12.45 10.86
CA ALA A 28 -3.61 11.13 11.47
C ALA A 28 -5.06 10.74 11.76
N ALA A 29 -5.93 11.71 12.07
CA ALA A 29 -7.36 11.49 12.31
C ALA A 29 -8.15 11.06 11.06
N ARG A 30 -7.54 11.00 9.87
CA ARG A 30 -8.08 10.36 8.66
C ARG A 30 -8.03 8.83 8.73
N LEU A 31 -7.09 8.26 9.49
CA LEU A 31 -6.97 6.82 9.71
C LEU A 31 -8.20 6.29 10.47
N GLY A 32 -8.83 5.25 9.92
CA GLY A 32 -10.09 4.72 10.42
C GLY A 32 -11.34 5.50 9.97
N LYS A 33 -11.19 6.54 9.13
CA LYS A 33 -12.29 7.28 8.51
C LYS A 33 -12.27 7.06 7.00
N ASP A 34 -11.70 8.00 6.25
CA ASP A 34 -11.54 7.92 4.80
C ASP A 34 -10.31 7.10 4.39
N LEU A 35 -9.36 6.90 5.31
CA LEU A 35 -8.28 5.94 5.18
C LEU A 35 -8.53 4.73 6.07
N THR A 36 -8.15 3.54 5.60
CA THR A 36 -8.02 2.35 6.44
C THR A 36 -7.07 2.62 7.62
N PRO A 37 -7.10 1.82 8.70
CA PRO A 37 -6.15 1.98 9.81
C PRO A 37 -4.66 1.86 9.42
N MET A 38 -4.37 1.39 8.20
CA MET A 38 -3.01 1.27 7.64
C MET A 38 -2.66 2.38 6.64
N GLY A 39 -3.57 3.30 6.35
CA GLY A 39 -3.32 4.45 5.48
C GLY A 39 -3.70 4.29 4.01
N ALA A 40 -4.21 3.13 3.59
CA ALA A 40 -4.79 2.96 2.26
C ALA A 40 -6.19 3.59 2.17
N GLU A 41 -6.65 3.94 0.96
CA GLU A 41 -8.02 4.43 0.75
C GLU A 41 -9.07 3.41 1.23
N MET A 42 -10.07 3.90 1.98
CA MET A 42 -11.16 3.07 2.50
C MET A 42 -12.16 2.66 1.41
N ALA A 43 -12.46 3.59 0.50
CA ALA A 43 -13.49 3.43 -0.51
C ALA A 43 -13.11 2.41 -1.60
N GLY A 44 -14.13 1.92 -2.31
CA GLY A 44 -13.95 1.23 -3.57
C GLY A 44 -13.68 2.20 -4.72
N ASN A 45 -13.30 1.67 -5.88
CA ASN A 45 -13.09 2.51 -7.06
C ASN A 45 -14.41 2.87 -7.76
N ALA A 46 -14.36 3.87 -8.64
CA ALA A 46 -15.56 4.43 -9.26
C ALA A 46 -16.32 3.47 -10.20
N ASP A 47 -15.62 2.51 -10.82
CA ASP A 47 -16.23 1.54 -11.74
C ASP A 47 -16.81 0.30 -11.05
N GLY A 48 -16.60 0.16 -9.73
CA GLY A 48 -17.15 -0.93 -8.91
C GLY A 48 -16.39 -2.25 -8.99
N SER A 49 -15.28 -2.34 -9.75
CA SER A 49 -14.45 -3.56 -9.83
C SER A 49 -13.61 -3.81 -8.57
N ILE A 50 -13.39 -2.77 -7.75
CA ILE A 50 -12.70 -2.84 -6.46
C ILE A 50 -13.69 -2.40 -5.37
N PRO A 51 -14.11 -3.29 -4.45
CA PRO A 51 -15.02 -2.91 -3.37
C PRO A 51 -14.32 -2.04 -2.32
N PRO A 52 -15.07 -1.41 -1.39
CA PRO A 52 -14.50 -0.85 -0.17
C PRO A 52 -13.72 -1.89 0.63
N TRP A 53 -12.78 -1.43 1.47
CA TRP A 53 -12.08 -2.33 2.39
C TRP A 53 -13.06 -2.97 3.38
N ASN A 54 -12.94 -4.29 3.58
CA ASN A 54 -13.77 -5.03 4.51
C ASN A 54 -13.03 -5.24 5.85
N PRO A 55 -13.44 -4.57 6.94
CA PRO A 55 -12.82 -4.74 8.26
C PRO A 55 -13.10 -6.11 8.90
N GLU A 56 -14.12 -6.84 8.46
CA GLU A 56 -14.40 -8.21 8.94
C GLU A 56 -13.35 -9.22 8.46
N GLY A 57 -12.59 -8.86 7.43
CA GLY A 57 -11.53 -9.66 6.86
C GLY A 57 -12.00 -10.73 5.89
N THR A 58 -11.04 -11.54 5.42
CA THR A 58 -11.32 -12.72 4.60
C THR A 58 -12.14 -13.73 5.43
N PRO A 59 -13.26 -14.27 4.90
CA PRO A 59 -14.07 -15.26 5.60
C PRO A 59 -13.24 -16.47 6.00
N ILE A 60 -13.50 -17.03 7.18
CA ILE A 60 -12.91 -18.30 7.60
C ILE A 60 -13.78 -19.42 7.03
N PRO A 61 -13.26 -20.27 6.12
CA PRO A 61 -14.05 -21.32 5.50
C PRO A 61 -14.50 -22.38 6.52
N GLU A 62 -15.68 -22.97 6.31
CA GLU A 62 -16.13 -24.11 7.10
C GLU A 62 -15.09 -25.24 7.01
N GLY A 63 -14.78 -25.85 8.16
CA GLY A 63 -13.78 -26.92 8.24
C GLY A 63 -12.33 -26.45 8.34
N PHE A 64 -12.05 -25.13 8.30
CA PHE A 64 -10.71 -24.63 8.61
C PHE A 64 -10.35 -24.93 10.07
N VAL A 65 -9.14 -25.46 10.28
CA VAL A 65 -8.60 -25.75 11.61
C VAL A 65 -7.43 -24.80 11.88
N ALA A 66 -7.58 -23.95 12.91
CA ALA A 66 -6.53 -23.02 13.30
C ALA A 66 -5.23 -23.75 13.66
N GLY A 67 -4.11 -23.27 13.12
CA GLY A 67 -2.80 -23.88 13.30
C GLY A 67 -2.54 -25.12 12.43
N SER A 68 -3.46 -25.48 11.54
CA SER A 68 -3.18 -26.46 10.49
C SER A 68 -2.48 -25.81 9.29
N ASP A 69 -1.65 -26.58 8.58
CA ASP A 69 -1.07 -26.16 7.28
C ASP A 69 -2.06 -26.33 6.10
N ASN A 70 -3.33 -26.64 6.38
CA ASN A 70 -4.36 -26.85 5.37
C ASN A 70 -5.23 -25.60 5.19
N TYR A 71 -4.80 -24.71 4.30
CA TYR A 71 -5.56 -23.52 3.94
C TYR A 71 -6.69 -23.87 2.96
N LEU A 72 -7.92 -23.58 3.37
CA LEU A 72 -9.12 -23.77 2.54
C LEU A 72 -9.43 -22.50 1.74
N ASN A 73 -10.01 -22.65 0.55
CA ASN A 73 -10.44 -21.51 -0.25
C ASN A 73 -11.68 -20.85 0.38
N PRO A 74 -11.62 -19.58 0.81
CA PRO A 74 -12.77 -18.84 1.38
C PRO A 74 -13.87 -18.52 0.37
N TYR A 75 -13.58 -18.66 -0.92
CA TYR A 75 -14.50 -18.35 -2.01
C TYR A 75 -14.63 -19.57 -2.94
N ALA A 76 -14.82 -20.76 -2.36
CA ALA A 76 -14.84 -22.02 -3.11
C ALA A 76 -15.93 -22.09 -4.19
N ASP A 77 -17.06 -21.41 -3.95
CA ASP A 77 -18.20 -21.40 -4.86
C ASP A 77 -18.16 -20.21 -5.86
N GLU A 78 -17.12 -19.38 -5.83
CA GLU A 78 -16.99 -18.29 -6.78
C GLU A 78 -16.64 -18.78 -8.18
N THR A 79 -17.37 -18.25 -9.15
CA THR A 79 -17.10 -18.47 -10.58
C THR A 79 -16.41 -17.26 -11.18
N PRO A 80 -15.61 -17.43 -12.25
CA PRO A 80 -15.02 -16.29 -12.96
C PRO A 80 -16.10 -15.32 -13.45
N LEU A 81 -15.83 -14.02 -13.33
CA LEU A 81 -16.60 -12.96 -13.98
C LEU A 81 -16.47 -13.07 -15.50
N TYR A 82 -15.27 -13.35 -15.97
CA TYR A 82 -14.93 -13.62 -17.36
C TYR A 82 -13.58 -14.33 -17.46
N THR A 83 -13.28 -14.83 -18.65
CA THR A 83 -12.00 -15.47 -18.97
C THR A 83 -11.33 -14.75 -20.12
N ILE A 84 -10.05 -14.45 -19.94
CA ILE A 84 -9.17 -13.93 -20.98
C ILE A 84 -8.38 -15.11 -21.55
N ASP A 85 -8.40 -15.27 -22.86
CA ASP A 85 -7.69 -16.33 -23.58
C ASP A 85 -7.03 -15.79 -24.86
N ALA A 86 -6.48 -16.70 -25.67
CA ALA A 86 -5.80 -16.36 -26.91
C ALA A 86 -6.64 -15.56 -27.91
N SER A 87 -7.97 -15.69 -27.86
CA SER A 87 -8.88 -15.05 -28.81
C SER A 87 -9.19 -13.60 -28.47
N ASN A 88 -9.08 -13.19 -27.19
CA ASN A 88 -9.55 -11.89 -26.72
C ASN A 88 -8.54 -11.10 -25.87
N TRP A 89 -7.36 -11.64 -25.54
CA TRP A 89 -6.42 -10.94 -24.64
C TRP A 89 -5.99 -9.55 -25.12
N THR A 90 -6.01 -9.30 -26.44
CA THR A 90 -5.70 -8.00 -27.02
C THR A 90 -6.75 -6.94 -26.68
N GLU A 91 -8.01 -7.33 -26.45
CA GLU A 91 -9.08 -6.45 -25.98
C GLU A 91 -8.84 -5.96 -24.54
N TYR A 92 -8.07 -6.73 -23.76
CA TYR A 92 -7.71 -6.41 -22.38
C TYR A 92 -6.27 -5.89 -22.24
N ALA A 93 -5.60 -5.56 -23.34
CA ALA A 93 -4.17 -5.23 -23.33
C ALA A 93 -3.83 -4.08 -22.36
N ASP A 94 -4.71 -3.12 -22.15
CA ASP A 94 -4.44 -1.96 -21.27
C ASP A 94 -4.36 -2.34 -19.79
N VAL A 95 -4.96 -3.46 -19.38
CA VAL A 95 -4.94 -3.95 -17.99
C VAL A 95 -4.00 -5.15 -17.79
N LEU A 96 -3.34 -5.62 -18.86
CA LEU A 96 -2.36 -6.70 -18.79
C LEU A 96 -0.94 -6.16 -18.65
N THR A 97 -0.17 -6.75 -17.74
CA THR A 97 1.27 -6.45 -17.64
C THR A 97 2.01 -6.92 -18.90
N PRO A 98 3.19 -6.34 -19.23
CA PRO A 98 4.00 -6.84 -20.34
C PRO A 98 4.32 -8.33 -20.24
N GLY A 99 4.55 -8.84 -19.02
CA GLY A 99 4.76 -10.26 -18.78
C GLY A 99 3.53 -11.10 -19.09
N THR A 100 2.34 -10.67 -18.68
CA THR A 100 1.09 -11.38 -18.97
C THR A 100 0.76 -11.37 -20.48
N LYS A 101 1.02 -10.26 -21.18
CA LYS A 101 0.89 -10.19 -22.65
C LYS A 101 1.80 -11.20 -23.32
N ALA A 102 3.07 -11.26 -22.92
CA ALA A 102 4.03 -12.23 -23.45
C ALA A 102 3.62 -13.69 -23.18
N MET A 103 2.96 -13.97 -22.04
CA MET A 103 2.39 -15.30 -21.78
C MET A 103 1.28 -15.66 -22.77
N PHE A 104 0.40 -14.73 -23.11
CA PHE A 104 -0.63 -14.97 -24.13
C PHE A 104 -0.05 -15.11 -25.54
N GLU A 105 0.92 -14.27 -25.92
CA GLU A 105 1.60 -14.37 -27.22
C GLU A 105 2.32 -15.72 -27.38
N LYS A 106 2.97 -16.21 -26.31
CA LYS A 106 3.76 -17.43 -26.35
C LYS A 106 2.93 -18.70 -26.19
N TYR A 107 1.97 -18.71 -25.26
CA TYR A 107 1.27 -19.91 -24.83
C TYR A 107 -0.25 -19.84 -25.01
N GLY A 108 -0.80 -18.74 -25.54
CA GLY A 108 -2.23 -18.61 -25.79
C GLY A 108 -2.74 -19.71 -26.72
N ALA A 109 -2.02 -19.99 -27.80
CA ALA A 109 -2.35 -21.08 -28.73
C ALA A 109 -2.31 -22.47 -28.06
N ASP A 110 -1.54 -22.62 -26.99
CA ASP A 110 -1.43 -23.85 -26.19
C ASP A 110 -2.52 -23.95 -25.09
N GLY A 111 -3.47 -23.00 -25.06
CA GLY A 111 -4.58 -22.98 -24.13
C GLY A 111 -4.35 -22.17 -22.85
N TYR A 112 -3.31 -21.32 -22.80
CA TYR A 112 -3.14 -20.38 -21.70
C TYR A 112 -4.34 -19.44 -21.61
N LYS A 113 -4.91 -19.36 -20.41
CA LYS A 113 -6.06 -18.50 -20.09
C LYS A 113 -5.93 -17.94 -18.70
N MET A 114 -6.57 -16.80 -18.47
CA MET A 114 -6.65 -16.13 -17.19
C MET A 114 -8.13 -15.97 -16.81
N ASN A 115 -8.53 -16.64 -15.75
CA ASN A 115 -9.86 -16.46 -15.16
C ASN A 115 -9.82 -15.22 -14.25
N VAL A 116 -10.73 -14.28 -14.47
CA VAL A 116 -10.86 -13.09 -13.65
C VAL A 116 -12.01 -13.29 -12.68
N TYR A 117 -11.76 -13.08 -11.39
CA TYR A 117 -12.72 -13.25 -10.30
C TYR A 117 -13.04 -11.91 -9.64
N PRO A 118 -14.11 -11.82 -8.82
CA PRO A 118 -14.37 -10.64 -8.01
C PRO A 118 -13.17 -10.23 -7.14
N THR A 119 -12.94 -8.92 -7.01
CA THR A 119 -11.94 -8.40 -6.08
C THR A 119 -12.46 -8.48 -4.65
N HIS A 120 -11.66 -9.02 -3.74
CA HIS A 120 -11.92 -8.99 -2.30
C HIS A 120 -10.87 -8.16 -1.58
N ARG A 121 -11.30 -7.18 -0.76
CA ARG A 121 -10.41 -6.35 0.06
C ARG A 121 -10.52 -6.69 1.56
N GLY A 122 -10.34 -7.96 1.89
CA GLY A 122 -10.42 -8.50 3.25
C GLY A 122 -9.08 -8.64 3.99
N THR A 123 -8.00 -8.03 3.50
CA THR A 123 -6.71 -8.10 4.21
C THR A 123 -6.77 -7.28 5.49
N ILE A 124 -6.71 -7.96 6.62
CA ILE A 124 -6.72 -7.38 7.96
C ILE A 124 -5.41 -7.62 8.72
N ARG A 125 -5.26 -6.96 9.87
CA ARG A 125 -4.15 -7.09 10.82
C ARG A 125 -4.71 -7.13 12.25
N PRO A 126 -3.95 -7.63 13.22
CA PRO A 126 -4.36 -7.56 14.62
C PRO A 126 -4.55 -6.13 15.11
N ASP A 127 -5.45 -5.90 16.06
CA ASP A 127 -5.76 -4.55 16.57
C ASP A 127 -4.54 -3.80 17.12
N TRP A 128 -3.60 -4.51 17.75
CA TRP A 128 -2.37 -3.89 18.25
C TRP A 128 -1.55 -3.25 17.12
N TYR A 129 -1.60 -3.82 15.92
CA TYR A 129 -0.89 -3.32 14.74
C TYR A 129 -1.52 -2.01 14.27
N TYR A 130 -2.85 -1.94 14.27
CA TYR A 130 -3.59 -0.71 13.94
C TYR A 130 -3.36 0.39 14.98
N ALA A 131 -3.43 0.04 16.27
CA ALA A 131 -3.18 0.99 17.35
C ALA A 131 -1.76 1.57 17.30
N ASN A 132 -0.77 0.74 17.00
CA ASN A 132 0.61 1.19 16.83
C ASN A 132 0.82 1.99 15.55
N THR A 133 0.17 1.61 14.45
CA THR A 133 0.19 2.39 13.20
C THR A 133 -0.36 3.80 13.43
N PHE A 134 -1.44 3.94 14.19
CA PHE A 134 -1.97 5.26 14.56
C PHE A 134 -0.96 6.09 15.36
N LYS A 135 -0.28 5.47 16.35
CA LYS A 135 0.81 6.15 17.11
C LYS A 135 1.97 6.55 16.20
N ASN A 136 2.31 5.72 15.23
CA ASN A 136 3.39 5.98 14.29
C ASN A 136 3.10 7.19 13.40
N ALA A 137 1.84 7.42 13.01
CA ALA A 137 1.45 8.54 12.16
C ALA A 137 2.01 9.89 12.69
N THR A 138 1.93 10.13 13.99
CA THR A 138 2.42 11.36 14.62
C THR A 138 3.77 11.20 15.34
N GLY A 139 4.25 9.97 15.49
CA GLY A 139 5.40 9.64 16.34
C GLY A 139 6.66 9.18 15.60
N ALA A 140 6.50 8.56 14.43
CA ALA A 140 7.60 8.05 13.63
C ALA A 140 8.24 9.17 12.80
N ASN A 141 9.56 9.28 12.83
CA ASN A 141 10.30 10.27 12.05
C ASN A 141 11.50 9.62 11.36
N LEU A 142 11.80 10.09 10.15
CA LEU A 142 13.07 9.78 9.50
C LEU A 142 14.19 10.60 10.13
N VAL A 143 15.24 9.92 10.58
CA VAL A 143 16.43 10.52 11.17
C VAL A 143 17.68 10.02 10.44
N GLU A 144 18.83 10.64 10.72
CA GLU A 144 20.12 10.28 10.11
C GLU A 144 20.03 10.25 8.56
N ASP A 145 19.57 11.36 7.98
CA ASP A 145 19.33 11.50 6.54
C ASP A 145 18.41 10.40 5.95
N GLY A 146 17.49 9.91 6.79
CA GLY A 146 16.49 8.89 6.46
C GLY A 146 17.02 7.47 6.41
N GLN A 147 18.22 7.23 6.94
CA GLN A 147 18.77 5.87 7.11
C GLN A 147 18.20 5.14 8.34
N LYS A 148 17.46 5.85 9.19
CA LYS A 148 16.81 5.27 10.37
C LYS A 148 15.43 5.88 10.60
N ILE A 149 14.57 5.09 11.24
CA ILE A 149 13.29 5.54 11.79
C ILE A 149 13.44 5.64 13.31
N ASP A 150 13.05 6.78 13.88
CA ASP A 150 12.94 6.97 15.32
C ASP A 150 11.46 7.02 15.75
N GLY A 151 11.16 6.53 16.95
CA GLY A 151 9.82 6.61 17.54
C GLY A 151 8.75 5.66 16.97
N ASN A 152 9.10 4.72 16.08
CA ASN A 152 8.12 3.78 15.53
C ASN A 152 7.89 2.56 16.43
N TYR A 153 6.63 2.15 16.49
CA TYR A 153 6.16 0.90 17.06
C TYR A 153 5.97 -0.16 15.96
N PRO A 154 5.90 -1.46 16.30
CA PRO A 154 5.48 -2.51 15.37
C PRO A 154 4.11 -2.16 14.76
N GLY A 155 4.09 -1.80 13.47
CA GLY A 155 2.99 -1.11 12.78
C GLY A 155 3.42 -0.71 11.37
N VAL A 156 2.58 0.01 10.62
CA VAL A 156 3.05 0.78 9.45
C VAL A 156 3.81 1.99 10.00
N PRO A 157 5.09 2.20 9.65
CA PRO A 157 5.87 3.33 10.15
C PRO A 157 5.31 4.69 9.70
N PHE A 158 4.95 4.82 8.43
CA PHE A 158 4.46 6.07 7.85
C PHE A 158 3.14 5.81 7.13
N PRO A 159 2.01 5.66 7.84
CA PRO A 159 0.74 5.33 7.20
C PRO A 159 0.25 6.41 6.22
N ILE A 160 0.70 7.66 6.38
CA ILE A 160 0.42 8.75 5.45
C ILE A 160 1.78 9.31 4.98
N PRO A 161 2.49 8.62 4.08
CA PRO A 161 3.86 8.95 3.74
C PRO A 161 3.94 10.31 3.04
N GLN A 162 4.84 11.18 3.51
CA GLN A 162 5.11 12.52 2.98
C GLN A 162 6.33 12.53 2.04
N SER A 163 7.03 11.40 1.91
CA SER A 163 8.20 11.27 1.04
C SER A 163 8.30 9.89 0.40
N ALA A 164 9.03 9.79 -0.72
CA ALA A 164 9.33 8.51 -1.36
C ALA A 164 10.12 7.57 -0.42
N LEU A 165 10.96 8.13 0.45
CA LEU A 165 11.76 7.35 1.39
C LEU A 165 10.90 6.72 2.48
N GLU A 166 9.89 7.42 2.98
CA GLU A 166 8.90 6.85 3.92
C GLU A 166 8.12 5.69 3.28
N ALA A 167 7.73 5.82 2.01
CA ALA A 167 7.08 4.74 1.27
C ALA A 167 8.00 3.52 1.09
N ILE A 168 9.29 3.74 0.83
CA ILE A 168 10.30 2.67 0.77
C ILE A 168 10.46 1.98 2.13
N TRP A 169 10.53 2.74 3.22
CA TRP A 169 10.60 2.18 4.57
C TRP A 169 9.40 1.30 4.90
N ASN A 170 8.18 1.76 4.59
CA ASN A 170 6.98 0.95 4.74
C ASN A 170 7.06 -0.39 3.99
N HIS A 171 7.66 -0.40 2.79
CA HIS A 171 7.88 -1.63 2.03
C HIS A 171 8.95 -2.54 2.66
N MET A 172 10.07 -1.97 3.08
CA MET A 172 11.22 -2.71 3.64
C MET A 172 10.88 -3.43 4.94
N ILE A 173 10.12 -2.80 5.83
CA ILE A 173 9.78 -3.34 7.15
C ILE A 173 8.29 -3.65 7.29
N ARG A 174 7.62 -3.95 6.17
CA ARG A 174 6.22 -4.33 6.14
C ARG A 174 5.94 -5.55 7.04
N TYR A 175 4.75 -5.58 7.61
CA TYR A 175 4.27 -6.74 8.35
C TYR A 175 4.01 -7.91 7.39
N SER A 176 4.85 -8.93 7.48
CA SER A 176 4.63 -10.21 6.82
C SER A 176 3.66 -11.05 7.66
N VAL A 177 2.63 -11.57 7.01
CA VAL A 177 1.92 -12.75 7.51
C VAL A 177 2.63 -13.96 6.93
N ASP A 178 2.66 -15.07 7.67
CA ASP A 178 3.23 -16.31 7.15
C ASP A 178 2.51 -16.68 5.86
N PHE A 179 3.24 -16.69 4.76
CA PHE A 179 2.86 -17.33 3.51
C PHE A 179 3.83 -18.50 3.36
N ASN A 180 3.42 -19.68 3.82
CA ASN A 180 4.08 -20.92 3.42
C ASN A 180 3.61 -21.30 2.02
#